data_AF-E3FGD1-F1
#
_entry.id   AF-E3FGD1-F1
#
_cell.length_a   1.000
_cell.length_b   1.000
_cell.length_c   1.000
_cell.angle_alpha   90.00
_cell.angle_beta   90.00
_cell.angle_gamma   90.00
#
_symmetry.space_group_name_H-M   'P 1'
#
loop_
_entity.id
_entity.type
_entity.pdbx_description
1 polymer ?
#
loop_
_entity_poly.entity_id
_entity_poly.type
_entity_poly.pdbx_seq_one_letter_code
_entity_poly.pdbx_strand_id
1 'polypeptide(L)'
;MQPVSFFSDQERCEEFVKAVRRWGSMYPTPYAVAHSAADRQLADFPRFGRDDETCERHGTDTVYELFWLNIFGPKLVESIGRERMLSTPAHLVEELPNGSILLVLRPSAADFASEEARVAQARAHVHLRPDLDFDTVLRTLKDRSAALAPVEPRFHPDVAPFLFRLPDEFSISERQRKIAELNAFRPLAPEEWLPAALPSDVENPERIVESYGDLSEGLVAALHTKVPSLMEETAESLTDLDFYFWRENFPERYTRELIDEHTAPALGAYLGGVLVRRLGGRWVPRKKLEESQVRVGKRVWLPFLRARRYMQSRQALLDYSLTQFFREAERHRG
;
A
#
# COMPACT_ATOMS: atom_id res chain seq x y z
N MET A 1 -1.66 9.18 14.17
CA MET A 1 -2.21 10.56 14.16
C MET A 1 -2.74 10.83 12.76
N GLN A 2 -4.02 11.14 12.59
CA GLN A 2 -4.56 11.56 11.30
C GLN A 2 -4.33 13.08 11.14
N PRO A 3 -3.39 13.55 10.30
CA PRO A 3 -3.14 14.99 10.12
C PRO A 3 -4.38 15.78 9.71
N VAL A 4 -5.39 15.15 9.12
CA VAL A 4 -6.66 15.78 8.73
C VAL A 4 -7.43 16.36 9.92
N SER A 5 -7.40 15.72 11.10
CA SER A 5 -8.10 16.25 12.29
C SER A 5 -7.38 17.42 12.95
N PHE A 6 -6.09 17.61 12.66
CA PHE A 6 -5.39 18.83 13.07
C PHE A 6 -5.85 20.03 12.24
N PHE A 7 -5.98 19.86 10.93
CA PHE A 7 -6.36 20.92 10.00
C PHE A 7 -7.89 21.12 9.87
N SER A 8 -8.72 20.33 10.54
CA SER A 8 -10.17 20.56 10.57
C SER A 8 -10.56 21.77 11.42
N ASP A 9 -9.69 22.18 12.33
CA ASP A 9 -9.83 23.41 13.11
C ASP A 9 -9.23 24.59 12.34
N GLN A 10 -10.05 25.60 12.08
CA GLN A 10 -9.64 26.78 11.35
C GLN A 10 -8.58 27.59 12.10
N GLU A 11 -8.66 27.69 13.44
CA GLU A 11 -7.67 28.45 14.22
C GLU A 11 -6.26 27.85 14.05
N ARG A 12 -6.16 26.52 14.03
CA ARG A 12 -4.90 25.81 13.76
C ARG A 12 -4.40 26.04 12.34
N CYS A 13 -5.29 26.12 11.36
CA CYS A 13 -4.93 26.47 10.00
C CYS A 13 -4.37 27.91 9.93
N GLU A 14 -5.00 28.86 10.61
CA GLU A 14 -4.54 30.24 10.69
C GLU A 14 -3.17 30.35 11.38
N GLU A 15 -2.94 29.61 12.47
CA GLU A 15 -1.63 29.53 13.12
C GLU A 15 -0.56 28.98 12.17
N PHE A 16 -0.88 27.93 11.42
CA PHE A 16 0.01 27.37 10.40
C PHE A 16 0.32 28.40 9.30
N VAL A 17 -0.69 29.10 8.78
CA VAL A 17 -0.53 30.17 7.77
C VAL A 17 0.35 31.29 8.33
N LYS A 18 0.16 31.71 9.59
CA LYS A 18 0.99 32.73 10.26
C LYS A 18 2.46 32.28 10.36
N ALA A 19 2.71 31.02 10.68
CA ALA A 19 4.06 30.45 10.74
C ALA A 19 4.72 30.43 9.35
N VAL A 20 4.01 29.94 8.34
CA VAL A 20 4.46 29.89 6.94
C VAL A 20 4.72 31.30 6.39
N ARG A 21 3.86 32.27 6.70
CA ARG A 21 4.07 33.67 6.35
C ARG A 21 5.38 34.22 6.92
N ARG A 22 5.63 34.05 8.23
CA ARG A 22 6.88 34.50 8.86
C ARG A 22 8.10 33.87 8.19
N TRP A 23 8.03 32.57 7.94
CA TRP A 23 9.09 31.84 7.25
C TRP A 23 9.31 32.37 5.81
N GLY A 24 8.25 32.49 5.01
CA GLY A 24 8.31 32.96 3.62
C GLY A 24 8.79 34.40 3.48
N SER A 25 8.56 35.25 4.49
CA SER A 25 9.10 36.61 4.54
C SER A 25 10.61 36.65 4.76
N MET A 26 11.18 35.66 5.46
CA MET A 26 12.60 35.62 5.79
C MET A 26 13.44 34.88 4.75
N TYR A 27 12.88 33.84 4.12
CA TYR A 27 13.62 32.95 3.24
C TYR A 27 13.13 33.08 1.78
N PRO A 28 13.96 33.60 0.86
CA PRO A 28 13.63 33.63 -0.56
C PRO A 28 13.33 32.22 -1.06
N THR A 29 12.09 32.00 -1.49
CA THR A 29 11.61 30.69 -1.92
C THR A 29 11.05 30.83 -3.34
N PRO A 30 11.61 30.14 -4.35
CA PRO A 30 11.11 30.22 -5.72
C PRO A 30 9.64 29.81 -5.82
N TYR A 31 9.28 28.74 -5.11
CA TYR A 31 7.93 28.23 -4.99
C TYR A 31 7.81 27.32 -3.76
N ALA A 32 6.71 27.41 -3.01
CA ALA A 32 6.40 26.47 -1.93
C ALA A 32 4.89 26.20 -1.83
N VAL A 33 4.53 25.03 -1.34
CA VAL A 33 3.13 24.56 -1.28
C VAL A 33 2.86 23.81 0.02
N ALA A 34 1.61 23.87 0.49
CA ALA A 34 1.11 22.94 1.51
C ALA A 34 -0.24 22.37 1.07
N HIS A 35 -0.38 21.04 1.16
CA HIS A 35 -1.55 20.30 0.69
C HIS A 35 -1.56 18.85 1.16
N SER A 36 -2.67 18.15 0.92
CA SER A 36 -2.74 16.68 0.99
C SER A 36 -1.61 16.03 0.17
N ALA A 37 -0.81 15.19 0.82
CA ALA A 37 0.25 14.44 0.14
C ALA A 37 -0.31 13.52 -0.95
N ALA A 38 -1.48 12.91 -0.71
CA ALA A 38 -2.14 12.04 -1.67
C ALA A 38 -2.58 12.80 -2.93
N ASP A 39 -3.16 13.98 -2.77
CA ASP A 39 -3.60 14.78 -3.91
C ASP A 39 -2.41 15.39 -4.68
N ARG A 40 -1.30 15.71 -3.99
CA ARG A 40 -0.04 16.11 -4.65
C ARG A 40 0.54 14.99 -5.49
N GLN A 41 0.52 13.75 -5.01
CA GLN A 41 0.97 12.59 -5.78
C GLN A 41 0.08 12.36 -7.00
N LEU A 42 -1.25 12.51 -6.87
CA LEU A 42 -2.16 12.42 -8.03
C LEU A 42 -1.97 13.57 -9.04
N ALA A 43 -1.50 14.73 -8.58
CA ALA A 43 -1.10 15.83 -9.44
C ALA A 43 0.27 15.62 -10.10
N ASP A 44 0.97 14.52 -9.77
CA ASP A 44 2.37 14.28 -10.13
C ASP A 44 3.31 15.42 -9.68
N PHE A 45 3.02 16.07 -8.55
CA PHE A 45 3.86 17.15 -8.03
C PHE A 45 5.24 16.63 -7.58
N PRO A 46 6.36 17.30 -7.92
CA PRO A 46 6.48 18.56 -8.67
C PRO A 46 6.70 18.40 -10.19
N ARG A 47 6.59 17.16 -10.69
CA ARG A 47 6.91 16.81 -12.07
C ARG A 47 5.87 17.26 -13.07
N PHE A 48 4.59 17.01 -12.80
CA PHE A 48 3.48 17.29 -13.71
C PHE A 48 3.69 16.66 -15.10
N GLY A 49 4.17 15.42 -15.11
CA GLY A 49 4.47 14.63 -16.31
C GLY A 49 5.86 14.87 -16.91
N ARG A 50 6.69 15.74 -16.32
CA ARG A 50 8.03 16.09 -16.81
C ARG A 50 9.11 15.19 -16.21
N ASP A 51 10.21 15.02 -16.94
CA ASP A 51 11.42 14.36 -16.45
C ASP A 51 12.19 15.24 -15.44
N ASP A 52 13.09 14.62 -14.67
CA ASP A 52 13.82 15.28 -13.58
C ASP A 52 14.68 16.47 -14.08
N GLU A 53 15.32 16.36 -15.25
CA GLU A 53 16.15 17.42 -15.82
C GLU A 53 15.31 18.64 -16.20
N THR A 54 14.13 18.40 -16.80
CA THR A 54 13.16 19.45 -17.14
C THR A 54 12.59 20.12 -15.86
N CYS A 55 12.31 19.34 -14.82
CA CYS A 55 11.82 19.88 -13.54
C CYS A 55 12.84 20.77 -12.84
N GLU A 56 14.10 20.37 -12.82
CA GLU A 56 15.17 21.16 -12.19
C GLU A 56 15.41 22.48 -12.93
N ARG A 57 15.36 22.45 -14.27
CA ARG A 57 15.59 23.64 -15.10
C ARG A 57 14.42 24.61 -15.14
N HIS A 58 13.19 24.09 -15.17
CA HIS A 58 11.97 24.86 -15.47
C HIS A 58 10.90 24.72 -14.37
N GLY A 59 11.26 24.27 -13.17
CA GLY A 59 10.29 23.98 -12.11
C GLY A 59 9.42 25.17 -11.65
N THR A 60 9.80 26.40 -12.00
CA THR A 60 9.16 27.64 -11.54
C THR A 60 8.88 28.64 -12.67
N ASP A 61 8.79 28.17 -13.91
CA ASP A 61 8.57 29.04 -15.08
C ASP A 61 7.08 29.41 -15.29
N THR A 62 6.16 28.61 -14.75
CA THR A 62 4.72 28.86 -14.76
C THR A 62 4.02 28.24 -13.56
N VAL A 63 2.74 28.53 -13.39
CA VAL A 63 1.86 27.84 -12.44
C VAL A 63 1.33 26.58 -13.11
N TYR A 64 1.81 25.42 -12.67
CA TYR A 64 1.39 24.11 -13.16
C TYR A 64 0.15 23.58 -12.43
N GLU A 65 0.05 23.88 -11.13
CA GLU A 65 -1.06 23.50 -10.28
C GLU A 65 -1.10 24.43 -9.06
N LEU A 66 -2.29 24.63 -8.51
CA LEU A 66 -2.49 25.31 -7.24
C LEU A 66 -2.86 24.32 -6.16
N PHE A 67 -2.37 24.56 -4.95
CA PHE A 67 -2.68 23.79 -3.76
C PHE A 67 -3.39 24.64 -2.71
N TRP A 68 -3.81 24.03 -1.60
CA TRP A 68 -4.48 24.76 -0.52
C TRP A 68 -3.72 26.04 -0.10
N LEU A 69 -2.40 25.93 0.08
CA LEU A 69 -1.49 27.05 0.32
C LEU A 69 -0.36 27.05 -0.72
N ASN A 70 -0.03 28.22 -1.24
CA ASN A 70 1.06 28.43 -2.19
C ASN A 70 1.86 29.69 -1.81
N ILE A 71 3.18 29.66 -2.00
CA ILE A 71 4.05 30.83 -2.01
C ILE A 71 4.69 30.91 -3.39
N PHE A 72 4.49 32.02 -4.08
CA PHE A 72 5.12 32.31 -5.37
C PHE A 72 6.29 33.28 -5.16
N GLY A 73 7.49 32.88 -5.55
CA GLY A 73 8.66 33.75 -5.49
C GLY A 73 8.58 34.94 -6.47
N PRO A 74 9.38 35.99 -6.26
CA PRO A 74 9.27 37.25 -6.99
C PRO A 74 9.41 37.09 -8.51
N LYS A 75 10.28 36.19 -8.99
CA LYS A 75 10.44 35.91 -10.43
C LYS A 75 9.14 35.43 -11.09
N LEU A 76 8.43 34.51 -10.43
CA LEU A 76 7.17 33.98 -10.95
C LEU A 76 6.05 35.02 -10.83
N VAL A 77 6.03 35.79 -9.75
CA VAL A 77 5.11 36.94 -9.56
C VAL A 77 5.29 37.98 -10.68
N GLU A 78 6.53 38.33 -11.02
CA GLU A 78 6.84 39.25 -12.12
C GLU A 78 6.37 38.70 -13.48
N SER A 79 6.62 37.41 -13.75
CA SER A 79 6.25 36.78 -15.02
C SER A 79 4.73 36.72 -15.28
N ILE A 80 3.93 36.51 -14.23
CA ILE A 80 2.47 36.43 -14.31
C ILE A 80 1.83 37.82 -14.18
N GLY A 81 2.49 38.72 -13.47
CA GLY A 81 2.01 40.07 -13.15
C GLY A 81 1.50 40.16 -11.71
N ARG A 82 2.08 41.10 -10.96
CA ARG A 82 1.75 41.35 -9.54
C ARG A 82 0.27 41.65 -9.32
N GLU A 83 -0.35 42.49 -10.15
CA GLU A 83 -1.78 42.83 -10.03
C GLU A 83 -2.67 41.60 -10.23
N ARG A 84 -2.36 40.74 -11.20
CA ARG A 84 -3.08 39.47 -11.42
C ARG A 84 -2.93 38.56 -10.22
N MET A 85 -1.73 38.39 -9.69
CA MET A 85 -1.51 37.58 -8.50
C MET A 85 -2.31 38.09 -7.30
N LEU A 86 -2.26 39.40 -7.01
CA LEU A 86 -2.96 40.00 -5.86
C LEU A 86 -4.48 39.99 -6.00
N SER A 87 -5.01 39.93 -7.22
CA SER A 87 -6.45 39.83 -7.50
C SER A 87 -6.95 38.38 -7.62
N THR A 88 -6.11 37.38 -7.31
CA THR A 88 -6.51 35.97 -7.39
C THR A 88 -7.69 35.67 -6.47
N PRO A 89 -8.76 35.01 -6.97
CA PRO A 89 -9.91 34.67 -6.15
C PRO A 89 -9.53 33.56 -5.14
N ALA A 90 -9.28 33.96 -3.90
CA ALA A 90 -8.86 33.06 -2.83
C ALA A 90 -9.28 33.58 -1.45
N HIS A 91 -9.13 32.76 -0.41
CA HIS A 91 -9.42 33.15 0.97
C HIS A 91 -8.45 34.20 1.50
N LEU A 92 -7.15 34.06 1.18
CA LEU A 92 -6.11 35.01 1.53
C LEU A 92 -5.14 35.17 0.36
N VAL A 93 -4.81 36.43 0.04
CA VAL A 93 -3.71 36.79 -0.85
C VAL A 93 -2.91 37.89 -0.16
N GLU A 94 -1.62 37.66 0.08
CA GLU A 94 -0.76 38.61 0.80
C GLU A 94 0.60 38.70 0.10
N GLU A 95 1.07 39.93 -0.13
CA GLU A 95 2.44 40.17 -0.57
C GLU A 95 3.39 40.20 0.63
N LEU A 96 4.48 39.46 0.51
CA LEU A 96 5.53 39.38 1.52
C LEU A 96 6.61 40.44 1.27
N PRO A 97 7.40 40.84 2.30
CA PRO A 97 8.41 41.91 2.16
C PRO A 97 9.48 41.67 1.10
N ASN A 98 9.69 40.42 0.69
CA ASN A 98 10.66 40.03 -0.34
C ASN A 98 10.06 39.97 -1.76
N GLY A 99 8.82 40.46 -1.96
CA GLY A 99 8.12 40.47 -3.24
C GLY A 99 7.48 39.12 -3.62
N SER A 100 7.54 38.12 -2.74
CA SER A 100 6.79 36.87 -2.91
C SER A 100 5.31 37.09 -2.59
N ILE A 101 4.43 36.24 -3.11
CA ILE A 101 2.99 36.26 -2.80
C ILE A 101 2.59 34.96 -2.12
N LEU A 102 1.97 35.08 -0.94
CA LEU A 102 1.29 34.01 -0.23
C LEU A 102 -0.17 33.95 -0.68
N LEU A 103 -0.62 32.77 -1.08
CA LEU A 103 -1.98 32.48 -1.53
C LEU A 103 -2.55 31.31 -0.71
N VAL A 104 -3.72 31.50 -0.10
CA VAL A 104 -4.46 30.43 0.59
C VAL A 104 -5.87 30.35 0.03
N LEU A 105 -6.25 29.19 -0.52
CA LEU A 105 -7.51 29.04 -1.26
C LEU A 105 -8.74 28.93 -0.35
N ARG A 106 -8.58 28.30 0.82
CA ARG A 106 -9.67 27.97 1.74
C ARG A 106 -9.23 28.17 3.19
N PRO A 107 -10.16 28.45 4.13
CA PRO A 107 -9.82 28.62 5.54
C PRO A 107 -9.21 27.37 6.20
N SER A 108 -9.59 26.18 5.72
CA SER A 108 -9.11 24.89 6.21
C SER A 108 -8.39 24.11 5.11
N ALA A 109 -7.40 23.31 5.49
CA ALA A 109 -6.76 22.34 4.61
C ALA A 109 -7.48 20.97 4.59
N ALA A 110 -8.35 20.72 5.57
CA ALA A 110 -8.99 19.41 5.74
C ALA A 110 -10.09 19.14 4.70
N ASP A 111 -10.73 20.20 4.18
CA ASP A 111 -11.76 20.11 3.14
C ASP A 111 -11.19 20.14 1.72
N PHE A 112 -9.89 19.89 1.51
CA PHE A 112 -9.23 20.06 0.20
C PHE A 112 -9.90 19.32 -0.97
N ALA A 113 -10.61 18.22 -0.69
CA ALA A 113 -11.30 17.40 -1.69
C ALA A 113 -12.79 17.74 -1.85
N SER A 114 -13.34 18.70 -1.08
CA SER A 114 -14.73 19.13 -1.17
C SER A 114 -15.04 19.82 -2.50
N GLU A 115 -16.32 19.88 -2.86
CA GLU A 115 -16.75 20.57 -4.07
C GLU A 115 -16.36 22.05 -4.03
N GLU A 116 -16.57 22.71 -2.90
CA GLU A 116 -16.23 24.12 -2.70
C GLU A 116 -14.73 24.37 -2.82
N ALA A 117 -13.90 23.48 -2.26
CA ALA A 117 -12.45 23.57 -2.37
C ALA A 117 -11.98 23.39 -3.82
N ARG A 118 -12.53 22.40 -4.56
CA ARG A 118 -12.19 22.19 -5.97
C ARG A 118 -12.63 23.35 -6.86
N VAL A 119 -13.79 23.94 -6.60
CA VAL A 119 -14.24 25.15 -7.33
C VAL A 119 -13.33 26.34 -7.04
N ALA A 120 -12.95 26.58 -5.78
CA ALA A 120 -12.02 27.65 -5.41
C ALA A 120 -10.64 27.45 -6.09
N GLN A 121 -10.13 26.22 -6.06
CA GLN A 121 -8.88 25.83 -6.71
C GLN A 121 -8.93 26.05 -8.22
N ALA A 122 -9.99 25.59 -8.89
CA ALA A 122 -10.17 25.79 -10.33
C ALA A 122 -10.23 27.27 -10.71
N ARG A 123 -11.01 28.08 -9.96
CA ARG A 123 -11.14 29.54 -10.20
C ARG A 123 -9.80 30.27 -10.06
N ALA A 124 -9.06 29.98 -9.00
CA ALA A 124 -7.74 30.56 -8.79
C ALA A 124 -6.77 30.12 -9.90
N HIS A 125 -6.83 28.85 -10.32
CA HIS A 125 -5.91 28.31 -11.32
C HIS A 125 -6.14 28.98 -12.68
N VAL A 126 -7.38 29.04 -13.19
CA VAL A 126 -7.67 29.71 -14.47
C VAL A 126 -7.46 31.22 -14.43
N HIS A 127 -7.56 31.86 -13.26
CA HIS A 127 -7.22 33.28 -13.10
C HIS A 127 -5.72 33.53 -13.33
N LEU A 128 -4.87 32.66 -12.78
CA LEU A 128 -3.42 32.73 -12.96
C LEU A 128 -2.96 32.18 -14.33
N ARG A 129 -3.75 31.28 -14.92
CA ARG A 129 -3.51 30.62 -16.21
C ARG A 129 -4.72 30.77 -17.13
N PRO A 130 -4.88 31.95 -17.76
CA PRO A 130 -6.05 32.25 -18.60
C PRO A 130 -6.13 31.39 -19.87
N ASP A 131 -5.07 30.66 -20.20
CA ASP A 131 -5.02 29.67 -21.28
C ASP A 131 -5.74 28.36 -20.92
N LEU A 132 -6.06 28.13 -19.65
CA LEU A 132 -6.77 26.93 -19.19
C LEU A 132 -8.29 27.10 -19.21
N ASP A 133 -8.99 26.01 -19.53
CA ASP A 133 -10.45 25.93 -19.46
C ASP A 133 -10.92 25.52 -18.05
N PHE A 134 -11.88 26.29 -17.50
CA PHE A 134 -12.38 26.09 -16.13
C PHE A 134 -13.03 24.72 -15.94
N ASP A 135 -13.89 24.29 -16.88
CA ASP A 135 -14.62 23.04 -16.75
C ASP A 135 -13.68 21.83 -16.83
N THR A 136 -12.66 21.90 -17.68
CA THR A 136 -11.62 20.87 -17.79
C THR A 136 -10.76 20.77 -16.51
N VAL A 137 -10.35 21.91 -15.95
CA VAL A 137 -9.60 21.94 -14.69
C VAL A 137 -10.46 21.40 -13.55
N LEU A 138 -11.71 21.85 -13.42
CA LEU A 138 -12.63 21.40 -12.38
C LEU A 138 -12.94 19.91 -12.49
N ARG A 139 -13.15 19.37 -13.70
CA ARG A 139 -13.36 17.93 -13.92
C ARG A 139 -12.16 17.12 -13.42
N THR A 140 -10.94 17.51 -13.81
CA THR A 140 -9.70 16.83 -13.39
C THR A 140 -9.54 16.85 -11.86
N LEU A 141 -9.91 17.96 -11.21
CA LEU A 141 -9.93 18.09 -9.75
C LEU A 141 -10.97 17.18 -9.09
N LYS A 142 -12.17 17.08 -9.67
CA LYS A 142 -13.24 16.19 -9.20
C LYS A 142 -12.86 14.71 -9.35
N ASP A 143 -12.18 14.33 -10.44
CA ASP A 143 -11.68 12.98 -10.65
C ASP A 143 -10.65 12.58 -9.56
N ARG A 144 -9.76 13.51 -9.17
CA ARG A 144 -8.84 13.30 -8.04
C ARG A 144 -9.58 13.19 -6.71
N SER A 145 -10.58 14.02 -6.45
CA SER A 145 -11.42 13.86 -5.24
C SER A 145 -12.09 12.49 -5.19
N ALA A 146 -12.65 12.02 -6.31
CA ALA A 146 -13.27 10.70 -6.39
C ALA A 146 -12.26 9.57 -6.13
N ALA A 147 -11.04 9.68 -6.65
CA ALA A 147 -9.97 8.71 -6.40
C ALA A 147 -9.52 8.64 -4.93
N LEU A 148 -9.66 9.74 -4.19
CA LEU A 148 -9.29 9.85 -2.77
C LEU A 148 -10.46 9.61 -1.80
N ALA A 149 -11.67 9.36 -2.31
CA ALA A 149 -12.83 9.10 -1.49
C ALA A 149 -12.56 7.89 -0.56
N PRO A 150 -12.82 8.00 0.75
CA PRO A 150 -12.57 6.91 1.69
C PRO A 150 -13.35 5.64 1.32
N VAL A 151 -12.66 4.51 1.28
CA VAL A 151 -13.22 3.18 1.10
C VAL A 151 -13.03 2.38 2.38
N GLU A 152 -14.15 1.91 2.95
CA GLU A 152 -14.12 1.08 4.15
C GLU A 152 -13.55 -0.31 3.82
N PRO A 153 -12.51 -0.79 4.54
CA PRO A 153 -12.01 -2.14 4.39
C PRO A 153 -13.06 -3.20 4.80
N ARG A 154 -13.42 -4.07 3.86
CA ARG A 154 -14.39 -5.17 4.01
C ARG A 154 -13.85 -6.44 3.35
N PHE A 155 -12.62 -6.78 3.75
CA PHE A 155 -11.86 -7.89 3.17
C PHE A 155 -12.49 -9.25 3.48
N HIS A 156 -12.25 -10.23 2.60
CA HIS A 156 -12.76 -11.58 2.78
C HIS A 156 -12.22 -12.18 4.10
N PRO A 157 -13.07 -12.76 4.96
CA PRO A 157 -12.70 -13.12 6.34
C PRO A 157 -11.50 -14.06 6.41
N ASP A 158 -11.38 -15.00 5.47
CA ASP A 158 -10.31 -16.01 5.46
C ASP A 158 -8.91 -15.46 5.22
N VAL A 159 -8.80 -14.31 4.55
CA VAL A 159 -7.51 -13.64 4.26
C VAL A 159 -7.42 -12.26 4.91
N ALA A 160 -8.46 -11.85 5.66
CA ALA A 160 -8.54 -10.50 6.22
C ALA A 160 -7.30 -10.08 7.05
N PRO A 161 -6.75 -10.90 7.98
CA PRO A 161 -5.57 -10.51 8.76
C PRO A 161 -4.36 -10.16 7.91
N PHE A 162 -4.20 -10.82 6.76
CA PHE A 162 -3.16 -10.53 5.78
C PHE A 162 -3.50 -9.24 5.02
N LEU A 163 -4.71 -9.17 4.45
CA LEU A 163 -5.12 -8.03 3.62
C LEU A 163 -5.18 -6.70 4.38
N PHE A 164 -5.45 -6.71 5.68
CA PHE A 164 -5.43 -5.51 6.52
C PHE A 164 -4.06 -4.83 6.61
N ARG A 165 -2.97 -5.55 6.29
CA ARG A 165 -1.60 -5.01 6.35
C ARG A 165 -1.12 -4.41 5.03
N LEU A 166 -1.77 -4.75 3.91
CA LEU A 166 -1.36 -4.31 2.58
C LEU A 166 -1.60 -2.82 2.28
N PRO A 167 -2.69 -2.16 2.74
CA PRO A 167 -2.96 -0.76 2.41
C PRO A 167 -1.83 0.22 2.73
N ASP A 168 -1.01 -0.08 3.74
CA ASP A 168 0.11 0.78 4.12
C ASP A 168 1.35 0.61 3.25
N GLU A 169 1.43 -0.46 2.45
CA GLU A 169 2.52 -0.70 1.49
C GLU A 169 2.31 -0.01 0.14
N PHE A 170 1.10 0.49 -0.12
CA PHE A 170 0.81 1.27 -1.33
C PHE A 170 1.05 2.76 -1.13
N SER A 171 1.28 3.48 -2.24
CA SER A 171 1.31 4.94 -2.20
C SER A 171 -0.01 5.47 -1.61
N ILE A 172 0.08 6.56 -0.85
CA ILE A 172 -1.08 7.11 -0.14
C ILE A 172 -2.19 7.56 -1.12
N SER A 173 -1.82 7.95 -2.35
CA SER A 173 -2.73 8.28 -3.45
C SER A 173 -3.48 7.07 -4.02
N GLU A 174 -2.88 5.87 -4.00
CA GLU A 174 -3.49 4.64 -4.53
C GLU A 174 -4.26 3.86 -3.48
N ARG A 175 -4.03 4.16 -2.19
CA ARG A 175 -4.55 3.38 -1.06
C ARG A 175 -6.05 3.08 -1.15
N GLN A 176 -6.89 4.08 -1.43
CA GLN A 176 -8.35 3.88 -1.50
C GLN A 176 -8.76 2.95 -2.65
N ARG A 177 -8.12 3.12 -3.82
CA ARG A 177 -8.32 2.23 -4.97
C ARG A 177 -7.89 0.81 -4.64
N LYS A 178 -6.75 0.64 -3.98
CA LYS A 178 -6.23 -0.68 -3.58
C LYS A 178 -7.12 -1.35 -2.53
N ILE A 179 -7.67 -0.60 -1.58
CA ILE A 179 -8.68 -1.14 -0.65
C ILE A 179 -9.92 -1.62 -1.43
N ALA A 180 -10.39 -0.86 -2.42
CA ALA A 180 -11.52 -1.28 -3.25
C ALA A 180 -11.23 -2.57 -4.05
N GLU A 181 -10.04 -2.68 -4.65
CA GLU A 181 -9.57 -3.90 -5.34
C GLU A 181 -9.53 -5.10 -4.37
N LEU A 182 -8.96 -4.93 -3.18
CA LEU A 182 -8.89 -5.97 -2.15
C LEU A 182 -10.26 -6.33 -1.57
N ASN A 183 -11.21 -5.39 -1.51
CA ASN A 183 -12.60 -5.66 -1.13
C ASN A 183 -13.34 -6.52 -2.17
N ALA A 184 -13.03 -6.32 -3.45
CA ALA A 184 -13.56 -7.11 -4.56
C ALA A 184 -12.91 -8.50 -4.67
N PHE A 185 -11.68 -8.65 -4.15
CA PHE A 185 -10.98 -9.94 -4.16
C PHE A 185 -11.76 -11.02 -3.39
N ARG A 186 -11.90 -12.18 -4.04
CA ARG A 186 -12.54 -13.37 -3.49
C ARG A 186 -11.58 -14.55 -3.69
N PRO A 187 -10.88 -14.98 -2.63
CA PRO A 187 -9.94 -16.08 -2.79
C PRO A 187 -10.71 -17.37 -3.05
N LEU A 188 -10.23 -18.19 -3.99
CA LEU A 188 -10.80 -19.51 -4.26
C LEU A 188 -10.53 -20.43 -3.07
N ALA A 189 -11.45 -21.33 -2.76
CA ALA A 189 -11.22 -22.33 -1.72
C ALA A 189 -9.99 -23.18 -2.05
N PRO A 190 -9.13 -23.50 -1.06
CA PRO A 190 -7.97 -24.35 -1.31
C PRO A 190 -8.37 -25.69 -1.92
N GLU A 191 -7.71 -26.06 -3.01
CA GLU A 191 -7.91 -27.34 -3.70
C GLU A 191 -6.87 -28.39 -3.27
N GLU A 192 -5.85 -27.98 -2.51
CA GLU A 192 -4.73 -28.83 -2.10
C GLU A 192 -5.11 -29.74 -0.90
N TRP A 193 -6.20 -30.51 -1.04
CA TRP A 193 -6.65 -31.51 -0.09
C TRP A 193 -7.32 -32.71 -0.77
N LEU A 194 -7.34 -33.86 -0.07
CA LEU A 194 -8.05 -35.08 -0.51
C LEU A 194 -8.99 -35.59 0.60
N PRO A 195 -10.09 -36.30 0.24
CA PRO A 195 -11.07 -36.79 1.21
C PRO A 195 -10.56 -37.93 2.10
N ALA A 196 -9.47 -38.60 1.70
CA ALA A 196 -8.85 -39.66 2.48
C ALA A 196 -7.34 -39.68 2.21
N ALA A 197 -6.58 -40.09 3.22
CA ALA A 197 -5.15 -40.27 3.09
C ALA A 197 -4.85 -41.42 2.12
N LEU A 198 -3.89 -41.20 1.22
CA LEU A 198 -3.26 -42.32 0.53
C LEU A 198 -2.19 -42.90 1.46
N PRO A 199 -1.99 -44.23 1.50
CA PRO A 199 -0.98 -44.84 2.39
C PRO A 199 0.41 -44.30 2.06
N SER A 200 1.29 -44.21 3.06
CA SER A 200 2.67 -43.82 2.82
C SER A 200 3.35 -44.82 1.89
N ASP A 201 4.11 -44.33 0.91
CA ASP A 201 4.85 -45.13 -0.06
C ASP A 201 6.37 -45.03 0.13
N VAL A 202 6.82 -44.49 1.27
CA VAL A 202 8.24 -44.41 1.64
C VAL A 202 8.61 -45.55 2.59
N GLU A 203 9.86 -46.01 2.51
CA GLU A 203 10.35 -47.14 3.31
C GLU A 203 10.45 -46.82 4.81
N ASN A 204 10.84 -45.58 5.15
CA ASN A 204 10.98 -45.13 6.53
C ASN A 204 10.26 -43.77 6.72
N PRO A 205 8.96 -43.77 7.03
CA PRO A 205 8.18 -42.55 7.24
C PRO A 205 8.74 -41.63 8.32
N GLU A 206 9.24 -42.18 9.43
CA GLU A 206 9.75 -41.41 10.57
C GLU A 206 10.95 -40.55 10.17
N ARG A 207 11.92 -41.14 9.48
CA ARG A 207 13.10 -40.43 8.97
C ARG A 207 12.73 -39.32 7.98
N ILE A 208 11.72 -39.54 7.14
CA ILE A 208 11.25 -38.51 6.20
C ILE A 208 10.58 -37.36 6.95
N VAL A 209 9.78 -37.65 7.98
CA VAL A 209 9.17 -36.61 8.81
C VAL A 209 10.23 -35.80 9.58
N GLU A 210 11.30 -36.43 10.07
CA GLU A 210 12.45 -35.72 10.66
C GLU A 210 13.07 -34.73 9.66
N SER A 211 13.27 -35.15 8.40
CA SER A 211 13.81 -34.25 7.37
C SER A 211 12.91 -33.04 7.06
N TYR A 212 11.60 -33.15 7.27
CA TYR A 212 10.70 -31.99 7.19
C TYR A 212 10.89 -31.05 8.37
N GLY A 213 11.23 -31.58 9.54
CA GLY A 213 11.68 -30.78 10.68
C GLY A 213 12.89 -29.91 10.31
N ASP A 214 13.94 -30.52 9.74
CA ASP A 214 15.15 -29.80 9.31
C ASP A 214 14.84 -28.69 8.28
N LEU A 215 13.97 -28.98 7.30
CA LEU A 215 13.53 -27.98 6.31
C LEU A 215 12.78 -26.80 6.95
N SER A 216 11.88 -27.10 7.90
CA SER A 216 11.14 -26.09 8.65
C SER A 216 12.09 -25.23 9.51
N GLU A 217 13.04 -25.85 10.21
CA GLU A 217 14.07 -25.16 10.98
C GLU A 217 14.94 -24.26 10.10
N GLY A 218 15.29 -24.72 8.89
CA GLY A 218 16.00 -23.91 7.90
C GLY A 218 15.25 -22.63 7.52
N LEU A 219 13.92 -22.69 7.34
CA LEU A 219 13.10 -21.51 7.09
C LEU A 219 13.14 -20.54 8.27
N VAL A 220 12.94 -21.05 9.48
CA VAL A 220 12.95 -20.24 10.71
C VAL A 220 14.32 -19.59 10.90
N ALA A 221 15.41 -20.34 10.73
CA ALA A 221 16.77 -19.82 10.82
C ALA A 221 17.00 -18.68 9.82
N ALA A 222 16.53 -18.83 8.58
CA ALA A 222 16.68 -17.80 7.55
C ALA A 222 15.85 -16.54 7.81
N LEU A 223 14.64 -16.69 8.35
CA LEU A 223 13.65 -15.61 8.37
C LEU A 223 13.28 -15.06 9.75
N HIS A 224 13.65 -15.70 10.87
CA HIS A 224 13.20 -15.28 12.21
C HIS A 224 13.60 -13.83 12.57
N THR A 225 14.67 -13.29 12.00
CA THR A 225 15.04 -11.88 12.21
C THR A 225 14.10 -10.90 11.49
N LYS A 226 13.48 -11.34 10.40
CA LYS A 226 12.53 -10.56 9.59
C LYS A 226 11.08 -10.84 9.97
N VAL A 227 10.81 -12.06 10.41
CA VAL A 227 9.50 -12.57 10.82
C VAL A 227 9.65 -13.28 12.17
N PRO A 228 9.73 -12.54 13.29
CA PRO A 228 10.02 -13.13 14.61
C PRO A 228 8.99 -14.15 15.09
N SER A 229 7.73 -13.98 14.70
CA SER A 229 6.63 -14.90 15.04
C SER A 229 6.84 -16.31 14.49
N LEU A 230 7.79 -16.53 13.58
CA LEU A 230 8.07 -17.86 13.03
C LEU A 230 8.44 -18.89 14.10
N MET A 231 9.10 -18.45 15.18
CA MET A 231 9.47 -19.30 16.31
C MET A 231 8.26 -19.85 17.06
N GLU A 232 7.11 -19.17 16.97
CA GLU A 232 5.90 -19.56 17.68
C GLU A 232 5.06 -20.58 16.90
N GLU A 233 5.22 -20.67 15.58
CA GLU A 233 4.48 -21.61 14.72
C GLU A 233 2.95 -21.54 14.91
N THR A 234 2.41 -20.32 14.86
CA THR A 234 0.98 -20.03 15.01
C THR A 234 0.31 -19.74 13.66
N ALA A 235 -1.02 -19.60 13.67
CA ALA A 235 -1.75 -19.08 12.52
C ALA A 235 -1.32 -17.63 12.17
N GLU A 236 -0.88 -16.86 13.16
CA GLU A 236 -0.34 -15.52 12.96
C GLU A 236 1.03 -15.58 12.26
N SER A 237 1.90 -16.54 12.60
CA SER A 237 3.17 -16.76 11.89
C SER A 237 2.98 -16.96 10.38
N LEU A 238 1.92 -17.67 9.98
CA LEU A 238 1.57 -17.84 8.56
C LEU A 238 1.09 -16.52 7.91
N THR A 239 0.36 -15.70 8.64
CA THR A 239 -0.06 -14.36 8.19
C THR A 239 1.13 -13.44 8.02
N ASP A 240 2.10 -13.53 8.93
CA ASP A 240 3.32 -12.74 8.86
C ASP A 240 4.21 -13.18 7.69
N LEU A 241 4.24 -14.47 7.35
CA LEU A 241 4.87 -14.98 6.13
C LEU A 241 4.18 -14.48 4.87
N ASP A 242 2.85 -14.56 4.81
CA ASP A 242 2.04 -14.02 3.70
C ASP A 242 2.40 -12.56 3.44
N PHE A 243 2.43 -11.76 4.51
CA PHE A 243 2.81 -10.35 4.43
C PHE A 243 4.27 -10.14 4.01
N TYR A 244 5.21 -10.84 4.62
CA TYR A 244 6.63 -10.70 4.33
C TYR A 244 6.94 -10.98 2.86
N PHE A 245 6.52 -12.14 2.34
CA PHE A 245 6.85 -12.50 0.96
C PHE A 245 6.18 -11.58 -0.05
N TRP A 246 4.97 -11.10 0.23
CA TRP A 246 4.27 -10.17 -0.64
C TRP A 246 4.97 -8.81 -0.68
N ARG A 247 5.39 -8.29 0.48
CA ARG A 247 6.09 -7.01 0.60
C ARG A 247 7.44 -7.03 -0.11
N GLU A 248 8.20 -8.11 0.05
CA GLU A 248 9.52 -8.26 -0.57
C GLU A 248 9.45 -8.58 -2.08
N ASN A 249 8.24 -8.75 -2.63
CA ASN A 249 8.00 -9.24 -3.98
C ASN A 249 8.83 -10.50 -4.30
N PHE A 250 8.87 -11.44 -3.34
CA PHE A 250 9.89 -12.50 -3.32
C PHE A 250 9.89 -13.39 -4.58
N PRO A 251 8.74 -13.90 -5.07
CA PRO A 251 8.71 -14.77 -6.25
C PRO A 251 9.28 -14.15 -7.53
N GLU A 252 9.24 -12.83 -7.63
CA GLU A 252 9.70 -12.08 -8.81
C GLU A 252 11.14 -11.59 -8.64
N ARG A 253 11.65 -11.52 -7.41
CA ARG A 253 13.00 -11.05 -7.08
C ARG A 253 14.06 -12.16 -7.13
N TYR A 254 13.68 -13.40 -6.88
CA TYR A 254 14.59 -14.54 -6.76
C TYR A 254 14.44 -15.55 -7.89
N THR A 255 15.50 -16.33 -8.16
CA THR A 255 15.48 -17.32 -9.24
C THR A 255 14.53 -18.48 -8.93
N ARG A 256 13.97 -19.07 -9.99
CA ARG A 256 13.10 -20.25 -9.86
C ARG A 256 13.80 -21.42 -9.19
N GLU A 257 15.07 -21.66 -9.52
CA GLU A 257 15.88 -22.71 -8.91
C GLU A 257 15.95 -22.57 -7.39
N LEU A 258 16.31 -21.38 -6.87
CA LEU A 258 16.33 -21.11 -5.42
C LEU A 258 14.97 -21.33 -4.77
N ILE A 259 13.91 -20.86 -5.42
CA ILE A 259 12.55 -20.98 -4.91
C ILE A 259 12.11 -22.45 -4.86
N ASP A 260 12.26 -23.17 -5.98
CA ASP A 260 11.74 -24.51 -6.16
C ASP A 260 12.55 -25.56 -5.38
N GLU A 261 13.86 -25.36 -5.22
CA GLU A 261 14.74 -26.30 -4.52
C GLU A 261 14.84 -26.03 -3.01
N HIS A 262 14.65 -24.80 -2.56
CA HIS A 262 14.88 -24.42 -1.16
C HIS A 262 13.67 -23.76 -0.49
N THR A 263 13.17 -22.65 -1.03
CA THR A 263 12.16 -21.85 -0.33
C THR A 263 10.79 -22.54 -0.25
N ALA A 264 10.28 -23.04 -1.37
CA ALA A 264 8.98 -23.71 -1.41
C ALA A 264 8.96 -25.02 -0.59
N PRO A 265 9.98 -25.90 -0.66
CA PRO A 265 10.09 -27.05 0.24
C PRO A 265 10.10 -26.66 1.73
N ALA A 266 10.91 -25.69 2.12
CA ALA A 266 11.00 -25.23 3.50
C ALA A 266 9.67 -24.65 4.02
N LEU A 267 8.96 -23.90 3.17
CA LEU A 267 7.62 -23.40 3.47
C LEU A 267 6.57 -24.50 3.58
N GLY A 268 6.59 -25.49 2.70
CA GLY A 268 5.68 -26.63 2.76
C GLY A 268 5.87 -27.42 4.05
N ALA A 269 7.13 -27.61 4.46
CA ALA A 269 7.46 -28.27 5.71
C ALA A 269 6.97 -27.46 6.92
N TYR A 270 7.24 -26.16 6.95
CA TYR A 270 6.78 -25.25 8.01
C TYR A 270 5.25 -25.23 8.13
N LEU A 271 4.54 -25.03 7.01
CA LEU A 271 3.08 -25.03 6.95
C LEU A 271 2.49 -26.34 7.50
N GLY A 272 3.03 -27.48 7.06
CA GLY A 272 2.59 -28.77 7.56
C GLY A 272 2.91 -28.99 9.04
N GLY A 273 4.06 -28.49 9.51
CA GLY A 273 4.42 -28.46 10.93
C GLY A 273 3.40 -27.69 11.78
N VAL A 274 2.98 -26.51 11.32
CA VAL A 274 1.93 -25.70 11.96
C VAL A 274 0.61 -26.47 12.01
N LEU A 275 0.20 -27.15 10.92
CA LEU A 275 -1.01 -27.99 10.91
C LEU A 275 -0.92 -29.14 11.94
N VAL A 276 0.21 -29.82 12.02
CA VAL A 276 0.44 -30.90 13.01
C VAL A 276 0.32 -30.36 14.43
N ARG A 277 1.05 -29.28 14.75
CA ARG A 277 1.14 -28.75 16.12
C ARG A 277 -0.13 -28.03 16.57
N ARG A 278 -0.81 -27.31 15.68
CA ARG A 278 -1.98 -26.49 16.03
C ARG A 278 -3.32 -27.17 15.82
N LEU A 279 -3.40 -28.11 14.87
CA LEU A 279 -4.67 -28.79 14.54
C LEU A 279 -4.64 -30.29 14.87
N GLY A 280 -3.59 -30.78 15.55
CA GLY A 280 -3.44 -32.20 15.90
C GLY A 280 -3.25 -33.09 14.67
N GLY A 281 -2.72 -32.52 13.59
CA GLY A 281 -2.51 -33.23 12.33
C GLY A 281 -1.47 -34.34 12.43
N ARG A 282 -1.46 -35.24 11.44
CA ARG A 282 -0.44 -36.30 11.33
C ARG A 282 0.13 -36.36 9.92
N TRP A 283 1.45 -36.38 9.82
CA TRP A 283 2.14 -36.54 8.55
C TRP A 283 1.89 -37.92 7.93
N VAL A 284 1.69 -37.93 6.62
CA VAL A 284 1.71 -39.12 5.76
C VAL A 284 2.69 -38.81 4.62
N PRO A 285 3.99 -39.11 4.81
CA PRO A 285 5.02 -38.76 3.83
C PRO A 285 4.88 -39.59 2.56
N ARG A 286 5.21 -38.97 1.43
CA ARG A 286 5.19 -39.58 0.10
C ARG A 286 6.55 -39.44 -0.59
N LYS A 287 6.83 -40.30 -1.56
CA LYS A 287 8.05 -40.24 -2.39
C LYS A 287 8.18 -38.91 -3.12
N LYS A 288 7.08 -38.39 -3.67
CA LYS A 288 7.03 -37.07 -4.29
C LYS A 288 6.62 -36.05 -3.23
N LEU A 289 7.44 -35.01 -3.05
CA LEU A 289 7.28 -34.05 -1.96
C LEU A 289 5.93 -33.34 -1.99
N GLU A 290 5.45 -32.93 -3.16
CA GLU A 290 4.15 -32.26 -3.30
C GLU A 290 2.94 -33.17 -3.05
N GLU A 291 3.14 -34.49 -3.00
CA GLU A 291 2.11 -35.46 -2.63
C GLU A 291 2.10 -35.76 -1.12
N SER A 292 3.11 -35.31 -0.37
CA SER A 292 3.16 -35.49 1.09
C SER A 292 2.03 -34.76 1.80
N GLN A 293 1.44 -35.44 2.78
CA GLN A 293 0.12 -35.10 3.29
C GLN A 293 0.15 -34.84 4.80
N VAL A 294 -0.70 -33.94 5.28
CA VAL A 294 -1.05 -33.81 6.69
C VAL A 294 -2.52 -34.15 6.87
N ARG A 295 -2.80 -35.23 7.59
CA ARG A 295 -4.17 -35.60 7.94
C ARG A 295 -4.67 -34.72 9.09
N VAL A 296 -5.76 -33.99 8.86
CA VAL A 296 -6.47 -33.19 9.86
C VAL A 296 -7.95 -33.56 9.80
N GLY A 297 -8.50 -34.09 10.90
CA GLY A 297 -9.85 -34.66 10.93
C GLY A 297 -10.02 -35.79 9.90
N LYS A 298 -11.02 -35.62 9.01
CA LYS A 298 -11.33 -36.58 7.93
C LYS A 298 -10.57 -36.30 6.64
N ARG A 299 -9.97 -35.12 6.47
CA ARG A 299 -9.28 -34.72 5.23
C ARG A 299 -7.77 -34.85 5.36
N VAL A 300 -7.10 -34.89 4.22
CA VAL A 300 -5.66 -34.71 4.14
C VAL A 300 -5.33 -33.46 3.34
N TRP A 301 -4.33 -32.74 3.78
CA TRP A 301 -3.90 -31.45 3.24
C TRP A 301 -2.51 -31.60 2.62
N LEU A 302 -2.24 -30.93 1.50
CA LEU A 302 -0.99 -31.04 0.73
C LEU A 302 -0.15 -29.77 0.87
N PRO A 303 0.57 -29.58 1.99
CA PRO A 303 1.23 -28.31 2.30
C PRO A 303 2.38 -27.97 1.33
N PHE A 304 3.10 -28.96 0.83
CA PHE A 304 4.17 -28.75 -0.15
C PHE A 304 3.64 -28.32 -1.52
N LEU A 305 2.51 -28.89 -1.98
CA LEU A 305 1.84 -28.45 -3.19
C LEU A 305 1.35 -27.00 -3.05
N ARG A 306 0.76 -26.67 -1.88
CA ARG A 306 0.32 -25.31 -1.57
C ARG A 306 1.50 -24.32 -1.63
N ALA A 307 2.61 -24.63 -0.96
CA ALA A 307 3.79 -23.77 -0.93
C ALA A 307 4.39 -23.56 -2.33
N ARG A 308 4.42 -24.60 -3.17
CA ARG A 308 4.90 -24.51 -4.55
C ARG A 308 4.01 -23.59 -5.41
N ARG A 309 2.69 -23.68 -5.28
CA ARG A 309 1.73 -22.79 -5.97
C ARG A 309 1.83 -21.34 -5.46
N TYR A 310 1.91 -21.17 -4.14
CA TYR A 310 2.09 -19.90 -3.45
C TYR A 310 3.31 -19.11 -3.95
N MET A 311 4.42 -19.80 -4.22
CA MET A 311 5.67 -19.17 -4.66
C MET A 311 5.78 -18.90 -6.17
N GLN A 312 4.69 -18.92 -6.95
CA GLN A 312 4.75 -18.75 -8.41
C GLN A 312 4.91 -17.30 -8.88
N SER A 313 4.25 -16.35 -8.21
CA SER A 313 4.24 -14.93 -8.57
C SER A 313 3.76 -14.11 -7.37
N ARG A 314 3.84 -12.78 -7.45
CA ARG A 314 3.27 -11.93 -6.39
C ARG A 314 1.76 -12.13 -6.22
N GLN A 315 1.04 -12.34 -7.32
CA GLN A 315 -0.40 -12.62 -7.29
C GLN A 315 -0.69 -13.98 -6.65
N ALA A 316 0.15 -14.99 -6.91
CA ALA A 316 0.00 -16.31 -6.31
C ALA A 316 0.13 -16.28 -4.77
N LEU A 317 0.84 -15.30 -4.20
CA LEU A 317 0.89 -15.12 -2.74
C LEU A 317 -0.47 -14.76 -2.15
N LEU A 318 -1.34 -14.09 -2.92
CA LEU A 318 -2.72 -13.79 -2.54
C LEU A 318 -3.63 -14.99 -2.80
N ASP A 319 -3.54 -15.55 -4.01
CA ASP A 319 -4.42 -16.64 -4.45
C ASP A 319 -4.21 -17.93 -3.64
N TYR A 320 -2.96 -18.16 -3.22
CA TYR A 320 -2.56 -19.34 -2.46
C TYR A 320 -2.07 -19.01 -1.04
N SER A 321 -2.61 -17.95 -0.41
CA SER A 321 -2.30 -17.53 0.96
C SER A 321 -2.20 -18.72 1.95
N LEU A 322 -1.14 -18.72 2.75
CA LEU A 322 -0.90 -19.73 3.79
C LEU A 322 -1.92 -19.60 4.92
N THR A 323 -2.31 -18.37 5.27
CA THR A 323 -3.36 -18.08 6.26
C THR A 323 -4.70 -18.66 5.85
N GLN A 324 -5.07 -18.50 4.58
CA GLN A 324 -6.30 -19.08 4.05
C GLN A 324 -6.30 -20.61 4.16
N PHE A 325 -5.18 -21.23 3.78
CA PHE A 325 -5.03 -22.69 3.80
C PHE A 325 -5.19 -23.25 5.21
N PHE A 326 -4.54 -22.64 6.19
CA PHE A 326 -4.64 -23.04 7.59
C PHE A 326 -6.08 -22.93 8.12
N ARG A 327 -6.77 -21.82 7.83
CA ARG A 327 -8.14 -21.59 8.30
C ARG A 327 -9.14 -22.57 7.71
N GLU A 328 -8.99 -22.89 6.43
CA GLU A 328 -9.81 -23.93 5.82
C GLU A 328 -9.53 -25.29 6.49
N ALA A 329 -8.26 -25.66 6.72
CA ALA A 329 -7.93 -26.88 7.44
C ALA A 329 -8.50 -26.93 8.86
N GLU A 330 -8.46 -25.79 9.57
CA GLU A 330 -9.03 -25.65 10.92
C GLU A 330 -10.53 -25.93 10.94
N ARG A 331 -11.28 -25.47 9.93
CA ARG A 331 -12.73 -25.74 9.81
C ARG A 331 -13.06 -27.23 9.71
N HIS A 332 -12.14 -28.05 9.19
CA HIS A 332 -12.34 -29.50 8.98
C HIS A 332 -11.68 -30.39 10.03
N ARG A 333 -11.26 -29.82 11.18
CA ARG A 333 -10.61 -30.58 12.26
C ARG A 333 -11.54 -31.54 13.01
N GLY A 334 -12.86 -31.32 12.98
CA GLY A 334 -13.90 -32.04 13.72
C GLY A 334 -14.77 -32.95 12.87
#